data_AF-A0A7Y8STA2-F1
#
_entry.id   AF-A0A7Y8STA2-F1
#
_cell.length_a   1.000
_cell.length_b   1.000
_cell.length_c   1.000
_cell.angle_alpha   90.00
_cell.angle_beta   90.00
_cell.angle_gamma   90.00
#
_symmetry.space_group_name_H-M   'P 1'
#
loop_
_entity.id
_entity.type
_entity.pdbx_description
1 polymer ?
#
loop_
_entity_poly.entity_id
_entity_poly.type
_entity_poly.pdbx_seq_one_letter_code
_entity_poly.pdbx_strand_id
1 'polypeptide(L)'
;MRFSHIRLAAVAALALFAAACANRTGDNTIAEYCADPGRANYDICKQHRDVESVRGRVEQVFGVATDARQRADRAQATADQAMARDMTCTTHTLRQRQVGSCSDPGYTLTSCVQTRYTTRAGGLSILRSINDTECRFNTRVLEMQVRCCHVGPDGADTLTEGRTPRQQPAAQQPVS
;
A
#
# COMPACT_ATOMS: atom_id res chain seq x y z
N MET A 1 11.58 -14.77 -67.97
CA MET A 1 10.57 -15.68 -67.37
C MET A 1 11.13 -16.59 -66.26
N ARG A 2 12.11 -16.16 -65.43
CA ARG A 2 12.71 -17.02 -64.37
C ARG A 2 12.24 -16.71 -62.94
N PHE A 3 11.53 -15.60 -62.72
CA PHE A 3 11.05 -15.18 -61.39
C PHE A 3 9.68 -15.76 -61.00
N SER A 4 8.91 -16.33 -61.95
CA SER A 4 7.59 -16.90 -61.68
C SER A 4 7.68 -18.24 -60.91
N HIS A 5 8.67 -19.08 -61.24
CA HIS A 5 8.83 -20.40 -60.63
C HIS A 5 9.35 -20.35 -59.18
N ILE A 6 10.13 -19.31 -58.83
CA ILE A 6 10.69 -19.16 -57.48
C ILE A 6 9.59 -18.75 -56.48
N ARG A 7 8.62 -17.91 -56.89
CA ARG A 7 7.48 -17.53 -56.04
C ARG A 7 6.51 -18.69 -55.82
N LEU A 8 6.29 -19.54 -56.82
CA LEU A 8 5.48 -20.76 -56.70
C LEU A 8 6.11 -21.79 -55.74
N ALA A 9 7.43 -21.97 -55.78
CA ALA A 9 8.14 -22.90 -54.91
C ALA A 9 8.08 -22.47 -53.43
N ALA A 10 8.20 -21.18 -53.13
CA ALA A 10 8.14 -20.66 -51.76
C ALA A 10 6.73 -20.79 -51.14
N VAL A 11 5.68 -20.53 -51.93
CA VAL A 11 4.29 -20.70 -51.48
C VAL A 11 3.95 -22.19 -51.28
N ALA A 12 4.42 -23.07 -52.18
CA ALA A 12 4.24 -24.51 -52.03
C ALA A 12 4.95 -25.06 -50.78
N ALA A 13 6.17 -24.60 -50.49
CA ALA A 13 6.90 -24.99 -49.29
C ALA A 13 6.16 -24.55 -48.01
N LEU A 14 5.69 -23.31 -47.93
CA LEU A 14 4.91 -22.81 -46.80
C LEU A 14 3.59 -23.56 -46.60
N ALA A 15 2.89 -23.91 -47.69
CA ALA A 15 1.66 -24.70 -47.63
C ALA A 15 1.91 -26.14 -47.15
N LEU A 16 3.02 -26.76 -47.56
CA LEU A 16 3.41 -28.11 -47.12
C LEU A 16 3.80 -28.12 -45.63
N PHE A 17 4.50 -27.10 -45.14
CA PHE A 17 4.81 -26.97 -43.71
C PHE A 17 3.55 -26.70 -42.85
N ALA A 18 2.62 -25.88 -43.34
CA ALA A 18 1.36 -25.62 -42.64
C ALA A 18 0.47 -26.90 -42.56
N ALA A 19 0.40 -27.68 -43.64
CA ALA A 19 -0.32 -28.94 -43.68
C ALA A 19 0.29 -30.01 -42.76
N ALA A 20 1.63 -30.05 -42.65
CA ALA A 20 2.32 -30.96 -41.72
C ALA A 20 2.03 -30.65 -40.24
N CYS A 21 1.78 -29.37 -39.91
CA CYS A 21 1.32 -28.97 -38.57
C CYS A 21 -0.17 -29.23 -38.34
N ALA A 22 -1.00 -29.11 -39.39
CA ALA A 22 -2.45 -29.35 -39.31
C ALA A 22 -2.82 -30.83 -39.14
N ASN A 23 -2.01 -31.76 -39.64
CA ASN A 23 -2.37 -33.20 -39.67
C ASN A 23 -2.14 -33.96 -38.34
N ARG A 24 -1.82 -33.27 -37.23
CA ARG A 24 -1.50 -33.93 -35.95
C ARG A 24 -2.73 -34.25 -35.10
N THR A 25 -3.82 -33.51 -35.26
CA THR A 25 -5.09 -33.68 -34.55
C THR A 25 -6.25 -34.11 -35.46
N GLY A 26 -5.98 -34.27 -36.77
CA GLY A 26 -7.01 -34.48 -37.79
C GLY A 26 -7.92 -33.26 -37.91
N ASP A 27 -9.22 -33.49 -38.11
CA ASP A 27 -10.23 -32.43 -38.22
C ASP A 27 -10.63 -31.80 -36.87
N ASN A 28 -10.07 -32.30 -35.76
CA ASN A 28 -10.40 -31.81 -34.42
C ASN A 28 -9.50 -30.64 -34.02
N THR A 29 -10.07 -29.72 -33.25
CA THR A 29 -9.26 -28.76 -32.49
C THR A 29 -8.39 -29.49 -31.45
N ILE A 30 -7.33 -28.85 -30.97
CA ILE A 30 -6.44 -29.43 -29.94
C ILE A 30 -7.23 -29.75 -28.66
N ALA A 31 -8.19 -28.90 -28.29
CA ALA A 31 -9.03 -29.10 -27.11
C ALA A 31 -9.93 -30.34 -27.26
N GLU A 32 -10.59 -30.51 -28.42
CA GLU A 32 -11.43 -31.67 -28.72
C GLU A 32 -10.61 -32.96 -28.85
N TYR A 33 -9.43 -32.87 -29.49
CA TYR A 33 -8.51 -33.99 -29.63
C TYR A 33 -7.99 -34.48 -28.27
N CYS A 34 -7.73 -33.55 -27.34
CA CYS A 34 -7.22 -33.87 -26.01
C CYS A 34 -8.31 -34.13 -24.96
N ALA A 35 -9.59 -34.02 -25.32
CA ALA A 35 -10.72 -34.39 -24.47
C ALA A 35 -10.86 -35.92 -24.29
N ASP A 36 -10.28 -36.70 -25.20
CA ASP A 36 -10.23 -38.17 -25.11
C ASP A 36 -9.18 -38.62 -24.06
N PRO A 37 -9.59 -39.29 -22.97
CA PRO A 37 -8.66 -39.73 -21.92
C PRO A 37 -7.60 -40.72 -22.42
N GLY A 38 -7.86 -41.46 -23.51
CA GLY A 38 -6.88 -42.34 -24.14
C GLY A 38 -5.70 -41.59 -24.79
N ARG A 39 -5.83 -40.27 -25.00
CA ARG A 39 -4.84 -39.42 -25.69
C ARG A 39 -4.11 -38.46 -24.76
N ALA A 40 -4.39 -38.52 -23.45
CA ALA A 40 -3.81 -37.63 -22.44
C ALA A 40 -2.27 -37.65 -22.38
N ASN A 41 -1.64 -38.76 -22.80
CA ASN A 41 -0.19 -38.95 -22.79
C ASN A 41 0.52 -38.43 -24.05
N TYR A 42 -0.21 -37.97 -25.07
CA TYR A 42 0.39 -37.40 -26.27
C TYR A 42 1.00 -36.04 -25.93
N ASP A 43 2.17 -35.75 -26.50
CA ASP A 43 2.93 -34.54 -26.16
C ASP A 43 2.17 -33.24 -26.50
N ILE A 44 1.32 -33.28 -27.54
CA ILE A 44 0.43 -32.16 -27.89
C ILE A 44 -0.57 -31.82 -26.77
N CYS A 45 -1.09 -32.84 -26.06
CA CYS A 45 -2.02 -32.66 -24.96
C CYS A 45 -1.32 -32.27 -23.65
N LYS A 46 -0.06 -32.68 -23.46
CA LYS A 46 0.77 -32.17 -22.36
C LYS A 46 1.07 -30.68 -22.57
N GLN A 47 1.57 -30.32 -23.76
CA GLN A 47 1.91 -28.95 -24.08
C GLN A 47 0.69 -28.01 -24.03
N HIS A 48 -0.48 -28.47 -24.49
CA HIS A 48 -1.71 -27.69 -24.37
C HIS A 48 -2.09 -27.40 -22.91
N ARG A 49 -2.03 -28.42 -22.03
CA ARG A 49 -2.27 -28.24 -20.59
C ARG A 49 -1.26 -27.29 -19.93
N ASP A 50 0.01 -27.39 -20.30
CA ASP A 50 1.05 -26.51 -19.78
C ASP A 50 0.81 -25.05 -20.20
N VAL A 51 0.40 -24.81 -21.44
CA VAL A 51 0.06 -23.47 -21.95
C VAL A 51 -1.15 -22.89 -21.24
N GLU A 52 -2.23 -23.67 -21.02
CA GLU A 52 -3.41 -23.20 -20.29
C GLU A 52 -3.09 -22.90 -18.81
N SER A 53 -2.23 -23.72 -18.19
CA SER A 53 -1.74 -23.48 -16.83
C SER A 53 -0.93 -22.18 -16.73
N VAL A 54 -0.01 -21.95 -17.67
CA VAL A 54 0.77 -20.70 -17.74
C VAL A 54 -0.14 -19.51 -18.00
N ARG A 55 -1.13 -19.63 -18.89
CA ARG A 55 -2.11 -18.57 -19.16
C ARG A 55 -2.88 -18.16 -17.90
N GLY A 56 -3.41 -19.11 -17.15
CA GLY A 56 -4.12 -18.83 -15.90
C GLY A 56 -3.23 -18.15 -14.86
N ARG A 57 -1.96 -18.58 -14.73
CA ARG A 57 -0.98 -17.94 -13.85
C ARG A 57 -0.65 -16.50 -14.28
N VAL A 58 -0.55 -16.25 -15.58
CA VAL A 58 -0.29 -14.91 -16.13
C VAL A 58 -1.46 -13.97 -15.84
N GLU A 59 -2.70 -14.41 -16.08
CA GLU A 59 -3.91 -13.64 -15.77
C GLU A 59 -4.01 -13.32 -14.27
N GLN A 60 -3.70 -14.29 -13.41
CA GLN A 60 -3.64 -14.10 -11.96
C GLN A 60 -2.56 -13.09 -11.56
N VAL A 61 -1.35 -13.19 -12.10
CA VAL A 61 -0.24 -12.27 -11.80
C VAL A 61 -0.59 -10.85 -12.24
N PHE A 62 -1.19 -10.68 -13.42
CA PHE A 62 -1.64 -9.37 -13.87
C PHE A 62 -2.73 -8.78 -12.97
N GLY A 63 -3.71 -9.58 -12.53
CA GLY A 63 -4.74 -9.13 -11.58
C GLY A 63 -4.15 -8.71 -10.22
N VAL A 64 -3.22 -9.48 -9.68
CA VAL A 64 -2.53 -9.13 -8.42
C VAL A 64 -1.69 -7.85 -8.61
N ALA A 65 -1.02 -7.69 -9.74
CA ALA A 65 -0.21 -6.50 -10.03
C ALA A 65 -1.07 -5.24 -10.19
N THR A 66 -2.23 -5.33 -10.84
CA THR A 66 -3.16 -4.20 -10.97
C THR A 66 -3.74 -3.79 -9.63
N ASP A 67 -4.12 -4.77 -8.79
CA ASP A 67 -4.61 -4.52 -7.45
C ASP A 67 -3.54 -3.88 -6.56
N ALA A 68 -2.31 -4.40 -6.61
CA ALA A 68 -1.18 -3.85 -5.88
C ALA A 68 -0.88 -2.41 -6.29
N ARG A 69 -0.90 -2.11 -7.60
CA ARG A 69 -0.72 -0.76 -8.11
C ARG A 69 -1.82 0.18 -7.64
N GLN A 70 -3.09 -0.23 -7.74
CA GLN A 70 -4.20 0.59 -7.28
C GLN A 70 -4.16 0.86 -5.77
N ARG A 71 -3.68 -0.10 -4.97
CA ARG A 71 -3.42 0.11 -3.53
C ARG A 71 -2.29 1.10 -3.30
N ALA A 72 -1.19 0.98 -4.05
CA ALA A 72 -0.07 1.92 -3.97
C ALA A 72 -0.50 3.34 -4.35
N ASP A 73 -1.25 3.52 -5.44
CA ASP A 73 -1.73 4.82 -5.90
C ASP A 73 -2.66 5.48 -4.86
N ARG A 74 -3.57 4.70 -4.24
CA ARG A 74 -4.40 5.20 -3.13
C ARG A 74 -3.58 5.59 -1.91
N ALA A 75 -2.55 4.81 -1.58
CA ALA A 75 -1.67 5.10 -0.45
C ALA A 75 -0.84 6.37 -0.70
N GLN A 76 -0.32 6.54 -1.92
CA GLN A 76 0.38 7.76 -2.34
C GLN A 76 -0.54 8.97 -2.28
N ALA A 77 -1.73 8.90 -2.87
CA ALA A 77 -2.69 10.01 -2.82
C ALA A 77 -3.07 10.39 -1.37
N THR A 78 -3.19 9.42 -0.47
CA THR A 78 -3.43 9.68 0.96
C THR A 78 -2.23 10.33 1.63
N ALA A 79 -1.01 9.88 1.31
CA ALA A 79 0.23 10.46 1.81
C ALA A 79 0.41 11.89 1.29
N ASP A 80 0.17 12.13 0.00
CA ASP A 80 0.23 13.45 -0.62
C ASP A 80 -0.83 14.40 -0.02
N GLN A 81 -2.04 13.92 0.27
CA GLN A 81 -3.05 14.70 0.99
C GLN A 81 -2.61 15.06 2.41
N ALA A 82 -1.94 14.15 3.11
CA ALA A 82 -1.39 14.42 4.44
C ALA A 82 -0.20 15.37 4.39
N MET A 83 0.64 15.29 3.36
CA MET A 83 1.80 16.16 3.13
C MET A 83 1.40 17.53 2.56
N ALA A 84 0.27 17.62 1.86
CA ALA A 84 -0.33 18.88 1.39
C ALA A 84 -0.93 19.70 2.54
N ARG A 85 -1.03 19.13 3.76
CA ARG A 85 -1.36 19.91 4.95
C ARG A 85 -0.11 20.66 5.39
N ASP A 86 -0.03 21.96 5.08
CA ASP A 86 1.00 22.82 5.64
C ASP A 86 0.79 22.93 7.16
N MET A 87 1.58 22.19 7.93
CA MET A 87 1.53 22.18 9.39
C MET A 87 2.70 22.97 9.95
N THR A 88 2.41 24.16 10.45
CA THR A 88 3.41 24.99 11.12
C THR A 88 3.36 24.72 12.62
N CYS A 89 4.46 24.26 13.19
CA CYS A 89 4.58 24.04 14.64
C CYS A 89 5.60 24.98 15.27
N THR A 90 5.23 25.55 16.41
CA THR A 90 6.09 26.35 17.28
C THR A 90 6.22 25.65 18.63
N THR A 91 7.36 25.85 19.30
CA THR A 91 7.61 25.34 20.65
C THR A 91 7.80 26.51 21.59
N HIS A 92 6.97 26.59 22.62
CA HIS A 92 7.05 27.65 23.63
C HIS A 92 7.61 27.08 24.94
N THR A 93 8.48 27.84 25.59
CA THR A 93 9.02 27.46 26.91
C THR A 93 8.29 28.22 27.99
N LEU A 94 7.62 27.50 28.89
CA LEU A 94 6.91 28.07 30.05
C LEU A 94 7.65 27.70 31.33
N ARG A 95 7.83 28.67 32.22
CA ARG A 95 8.55 28.49 33.48
C ARG A 95 7.64 28.59 34.68
N GLN A 96 7.88 27.74 35.69
CA GLN A 96 7.17 27.74 36.97
C GLN A 96 5.65 27.61 36.81
N ARG A 97 5.19 26.81 35.84
CA ARG A 97 3.77 26.56 35.58
C ARG A 97 3.40 25.12 35.89
N GLN A 98 2.13 24.88 36.21
CA GLN A 98 1.58 23.52 36.30
C GLN A 98 0.77 23.16 35.04
N VAL A 99 0.19 24.18 34.40
CA VAL A 99 -0.59 24.05 33.18
C VAL A 99 0.17 24.74 32.04
N GLY A 100 0.20 24.12 30.88
CA GLY A 100 0.73 24.69 29.64
C GLY A 100 -0.36 24.77 28.58
N SER A 101 -0.32 25.82 27.76
CA SER A 101 -1.27 26.07 26.67
C SER A 101 -0.57 26.83 25.55
N CYS A 102 -1.17 26.84 24.35
CA CYS A 102 -0.69 27.66 23.24
C CYS A 102 -1.04 29.14 23.48
N SER A 103 -0.08 30.03 23.27
CA SER A 103 -0.30 31.49 23.33
C SER A 103 -0.86 32.06 22.03
N ASP A 104 -0.61 31.36 20.92
CA ASP A 104 -0.94 31.84 19.58
C ASP A 104 -2.37 31.42 19.21
N PRO A 105 -3.21 32.33 18.70
CA PRO A 105 -4.58 32.01 18.30
C PRO A 105 -4.58 31.06 17.09
N GLY A 106 -5.49 30.07 17.10
CA GLY A 106 -5.61 29.08 16.02
C GLY A 106 -4.60 27.93 16.08
N TYR A 107 -3.68 27.94 17.04
CA TYR A 107 -2.78 26.81 17.30
C TYR A 107 -3.39 25.85 18.30
N THR A 108 -3.28 24.55 18.01
CA THR A 108 -3.67 23.46 18.92
C THR A 108 -2.46 22.89 19.63
N LEU A 109 -2.66 22.50 20.89
CA LEU A 109 -1.62 21.91 21.70
C LEU A 109 -1.42 20.44 21.30
N THR A 110 -0.19 20.11 20.87
CA THR A 110 0.16 18.75 20.46
C THR A 110 0.96 18.00 21.51
N SER A 111 1.84 18.69 22.26
CA SER A 111 2.64 18.04 23.30
C SER A 111 3.10 18.97 24.40
N CYS A 112 3.38 18.39 25.58
CA CYS A 112 4.03 19.07 26.69
C CYS A 112 5.08 18.18 27.35
N VAL A 113 6.26 18.73 27.59
CA VAL A 113 7.36 18.02 28.25
C VAL A 113 7.99 18.90 29.31
N GLN A 114 8.35 18.31 30.45
CA GLN A 114 9.18 19.00 31.45
C GLN A 114 10.65 18.92 31.01
N THR A 115 11.26 20.07 30.75
CA THR A 115 12.66 20.15 30.31
C THR A 115 13.64 20.41 31.45
N ARG A 116 13.14 20.95 32.57
CA ARG A 116 13.96 21.20 33.75
C ARG A 116 13.31 20.69 35.03
N TYR A 117 14.10 19.94 35.78
CA TYR A 117 13.78 19.44 37.12
C TYR A 117 15.04 19.48 37.98
N THR A 118 14.88 19.56 39.30
CA THR A 118 16.02 19.53 40.23
C THR A 118 15.66 18.74 41.48
N THR A 119 16.66 18.26 42.22
CA THR A 119 16.42 17.56 43.49
C THR A 119 15.89 18.47 44.59
N ARG A 120 16.13 19.79 44.52
CA ARG A 120 15.76 20.77 45.57
C ARG A 120 14.44 21.49 45.34
N ALA A 121 13.96 21.60 44.10
CA ALA A 121 12.80 22.42 43.74
C ALA A 121 11.65 21.64 43.08
N GLY A 122 11.59 20.33 43.34
CA GLY A 122 10.62 19.42 42.75
C GLY A 122 11.26 18.61 41.62
N GLY A 123 11.17 17.28 41.75
CA GLY A 123 11.67 16.33 40.75
C GLY A 123 10.85 16.33 39.47
N LEU A 124 10.94 15.24 38.71
CA LEU A 124 10.06 15.04 37.56
C LEU A 124 8.59 15.05 38.02
N SER A 125 7.79 15.80 37.28
CA SER A 125 6.36 15.94 37.45
C SER A 125 5.66 15.07 36.40
N ILE A 126 4.57 14.45 36.81
CA ILE A 126 3.80 13.53 35.98
C ILE A 126 2.76 14.34 35.21
N LEU A 127 2.77 14.23 33.89
CA LEU A 127 1.72 14.75 33.04
C LEU A 127 0.41 13.98 33.34
N ARG A 128 -0.62 14.68 33.81
CA ARG A 128 -1.91 14.10 34.20
C ARG A 128 -2.91 14.07 33.06
N SER A 129 -2.89 15.10 32.23
CA SER A 129 -3.83 15.24 31.13
C SER A 129 -3.22 16.13 30.05
N ILE A 130 -3.62 15.87 28.81
CA ILE A 130 -3.34 16.69 27.64
C ILE A 130 -4.55 16.62 26.72
N ASN A 131 -4.96 17.77 26.20
CA ASN A 131 -5.97 17.93 25.16
C ASN A 131 -5.50 19.02 24.18
N ASP A 132 -6.35 19.40 23.22
CA ASP A 132 -5.98 20.36 22.17
C ASP A 132 -5.77 21.79 22.65
N THR A 133 -6.09 22.11 23.91
CA THR A 133 -5.99 23.48 24.47
C THR A 133 -4.97 23.57 25.60
N GLU A 134 -4.91 22.58 26.48
CA GLU A 134 -4.05 22.58 27.64
C GLU A 134 -3.48 21.20 28.01
N CYS A 135 -2.35 21.25 28.69
CA CYS A 135 -1.74 20.12 29.36
C CYS A 135 -1.53 20.45 30.83
N ARG A 136 -1.73 19.46 31.70
CA ARG A 136 -1.64 19.66 33.15
C ARG A 136 -0.74 18.64 33.80
N PHE A 137 0.26 19.14 34.51
CA PHE A 137 1.11 18.34 35.37
C PHE A 137 0.50 18.17 36.77
N ASN A 138 0.91 17.13 37.52
CA ASN A 138 0.43 16.91 38.89
C ASN A 138 0.97 17.95 39.87
N THR A 139 2.15 18.50 39.61
CA THR A 139 2.76 19.59 40.37
C THR A 139 3.35 20.66 39.44
N ARG A 140 3.64 21.85 39.98
CA ARG A 140 4.31 22.93 39.24
C ARG A 140 5.69 22.47 38.77
N VAL A 141 5.98 22.67 37.48
CA VAL A 141 7.29 22.37 36.89
C VAL A 141 8.13 23.62 36.74
N LEU A 142 9.45 23.47 36.86
CA LEU A 142 10.39 24.60 36.73
C LEU A 142 10.41 25.14 35.30
N GLU A 143 10.42 24.24 34.33
CA GLU A 143 10.36 24.56 32.92
C GLU A 143 9.64 23.43 32.17
N MET A 144 8.67 23.81 31.35
CA MET A 144 8.05 22.96 30.35
C MET A 144 8.24 23.55 28.96
N GLN A 145 8.34 22.69 27.96
CA GLN A 145 8.15 23.05 26.57
C GLN A 145 6.79 22.54 26.11
N VAL A 146 6.00 23.43 25.51
CA VAL A 146 4.72 23.12 24.89
C VAL A 146 4.87 23.23 23.39
N ARG A 147 4.47 22.20 22.66
CA ARG A 147 4.48 22.20 21.19
C ARG A 147 3.08 22.47 20.68
N CYS A 148 2.97 23.55 19.92
CA CYS A 148 1.73 24.07 19.37
C CYS A 148 1.80 23.98 17.86
N CYS A 149 0.78 23.43 17.23
CA CYS A 149 0.73 23.31 15.78
C CYS A 149 -0.52 23.97 15.24
N HIS A 150 -0.38 24.65 14.10
CA HIS A 150 -1.49 25.15 13.32
C HIS A 150 -1.48 24.40 12.00
N VAL A 151 -2.67 23.96 11.59
CA VAL A 151 -2.88 23.41 10.25
C VAL A 151 -3.43 24.54 9.40
N GLY A 152 -2.75 24.86 8.30
CA GLY A 152 -3.19 25.89 7.36
C GLY A 152 -4.62 25.64 6.85
N PRO A 153 -5.25 26.64 6.20
CA PRO A 153 -6.68 26.64 5.84
C PRO A 153 -7.12 25.42 5.03
N ASP A 154 -6.23 24.82 4.24
CA ASP A 154 -6.56 23.63 3.46
C ASP A 154 -6.75 22.38 4.33
N GLY A 155 -6.20 22.34 5.55
CA GLY A 155 -6.11 21.14 6.39
C GLY A 155 -7.09 20.97 7.53
N ALA A 156 -7.97 21.95 7.76
CA ALA A 156 -8.98 21.89 8.81
C ALA A 156 -10.10 20.86 8.55
N ASP A 157 -10.40 20.55 7.28
CA ASP A 157 -11.62 19.82 6.90
C ASP A 157 -11.58 18.30 7.11
N THR A 158 -10.41 17.71 7.45
CA THR A 158 -10.26 16.24 7.56
C THR A 158 -9.89 15.70 8.94
N LEU A 159 -9.88 16.53 9.99
CA LEU A 159 -9.82 16.03 11.37
C LEU A 159 -11.21 15.53 11.78
N THR A 160 -11.67 14.44 11.18
CA THR A 160 -12.80 13.68 11.71
C THR A 160 -12.34 12.99 13.00
N GLU A 161 -12.82 13.53 14.12
CA GLU A 161 -12.85 12.92 15.44
C GLU A 161 -13.32 11.46 15.33
N GLY A 162 -12.51 10.51 15.80
CA GLY A 162 -12.90 9.10 15.89
C GLY A 162 -12.07 8.08 15.10
N ARG A 163 -10.73 8.13 15.16
CA ARG A 163 -9.93 6.91 14.93
C ARG A 163 -9.82 6.15 16.25
N THR A 164 -10.82 5.31 16.54
CA THR A 164 -10.71 4.21 17.50
C THR A 164 -9.39 3.47 17.27
N PRO A 165 -8.62 3.10 18.31
CA PRO A 165 -7.41 2.30 18.14
C PRO A 165 -7.74 1.08 17.28
N ARG A 166 -7.11 1.00 16.10
CA ARG A 166 -7.26 -0.14 15.19
C ARG A 166 -6.82 -1.39 15.98
N GLN A 167 -7.76 -2.23 16.42
CA GLN A 167 -7.44 -3.53 17.01
C GLN A 167 -6.57 -4.28 16.00
N GLN A 168 -5.31 -4.51 16.37
CA GLN A 168 -4.46 -5.47 15.67
C GLN A 168 -5.21 -6.80 15.64
N PRO A 169 -5.44 -7.40 14.46
CA PRO A 169 -5.91 -8.78 14.39
C PRO A 169 -4.90 -9.65 15.14
N ALA A 170 -5.38 -10.35 16.17
CA ALA A 170 -4.57 -11.33 16.88
C ALA A 170 -3.98 -12.31 15.87
N ALA A 171 -2.65 -12.43 15.87
CA ALA A 171 -1.98 -13.50 15.16
C ALA A 171 -2.52 -14.82 15.71
N GLN A 172 -3.30 -15.55 14.92
CA GLN A 172 -3.67 -16.92 15.24
C GLN A 172 -2.40 -17.76 15.17
N GLN A 173 -1.90 -18.16 16.33
CA GLN A 173 -0.83 -19.14 16.41
C GLN A 173 -1.37 -20.49 15.90
N PRO A 174 -0.64 -21.19 15.02
CA PRO A 174 -1.05 -22.51 14.57
C PRO A 174 -0.96 -23.49 15.75
N VAL A 175 -2.08 -24.10 16.09
CA VAL A 175 -2.12 -25.26 16.98
C VAL A 175 -1.42 -26.43 16.29
N SER A 176 -0.48 -27.04 17.01
CA SER A 176 0.25 -28.25 16.62
C SER A 176 -0.60 -29.50 16.77
#